data_AF-A0A7V2J6D6-F1
#
_entry.id   AF-A0A7V2J6D6-F1
#
_cell.length_a   1.000
_cell.length_b   1.000
_cell.length_c   1.000
_cell.angle_alpha   90.00
_cell.angle_beta   90.00
_cell.angle_gamma   90.00
#
_symmetry.space_group_name_H-M   'P 1'
#
loop_
_entity.id
_entity.type
_entity.pdbx_description
1 polymer ?
#
loop_
_entity_poly.entity_id
_entity_poly.type
_entity_poly.pdbx_seq_one_letter_code
_entity_poly.pdbx_strand_id
1 'polypeptide(L)'
;MIIYFDCFSGMSGDMTLGALVDAGVPLKELERRLSLLPVKGYKLKAVKVKRAGISATKVDVVIKRSAISSQQSAKKWKDVEKIIKTSKLS
;
A
#
# COMPACT_ATOMS: atom_id res chain seq x y z
N MET A 1 -4.05 12.26 -16.63
CA MET A 1 -4.97 11.50 -15.76
C MET A 1 -4.96 12.15 -14.39
N ILE A 2 -6.11 12.32 -13.75
CA ILE A 2 -6.23 12.99 -12.44
C ILE A 2 -6.78 11.97 -11.45
N ILE A 3 -6.17 11.86 -10.27
CA ILE A 3 -6.74 11.15 -9.13
C ILE A 3 -7.34 12.20 -8.21
N TYR A 4 -8.63 12.03 -7.91
CA TYR A 4 -9.33 12.86 -6.95
C TYR A 4 -9.75 11.98 -5.77
N PHE A 5 -9.41 12.41 -4.55
CA PHE A 5 -9.73 11.71 -3.32
C PHE A 5 -10.86 12.44 -2.59
N ASP A 6 -12.07 11.87 -2.66
CA ASP A 6 -13.16 12.22 -1.76
C ASP A 6 -13.25 11.17 -0.64
N CYS A 7 -12.54 11.44 0.45
CA CYS A 7 -12.35 10.50 1.54
C CYS A 7 -13.26 10.82 2.75
N PHE A 8 -14.55 11.05 2.52
CA PHE A 8 -15.50 11.41 3.61
C PHE A 8 -15.50 10.40 4.79
N SER A 9 -15.23 9.13 4.52
CA SER A 9 -15.12 8.04 5.51
C SER A 9 -13.71 7.45 5.60
N GLY A 10 -12.73 8.13 4.99
CA GLY A 10 -11.34 7.65 4.87
C GLY A 10 -11.11 6.72 3.67
N MET A 11 -9.83 6.45 3.39
CA MET A 11 -9.39 5.53 2.35
C MET A 11 -8.19 4.74 2.87
N SER A 12 -8.24 3.42 2.75
CA SER A 12 -7.13 2.55 3.14
C SER A 12 -6.00 2.61 2.12
N GLY A 13 -4.77 2.33 2.58
CA GLY A 13 -3.58 2.48 1.74
C GLY A 13 -3.54 1.54 0.53
N ASP A 14 -4.12 0.34 0.63
CA ASP A 14 -4.26 -0.60 -0.49
C ASP A 14 -5.20 -0.08 -1.58
N MET A 15 -6.29 0.62 -1.20
CA MET A 15 -7.14 1.32 -2.13
C MET A 15 -6.38 2.46 -2.83
N THR A 16 -5.58 3.23 -2.09
CA THR A 16 -4.75 4.30 -2.66
C THR A 16 -3.75 3.75 -3.68
N LEU A 17 -3.09 2.63 -3.38
CA LEU A 17 -2.19 1.95 -4.33
C LEU A 17 -2.94 1.48 -5.59
N GLY A 18 -4.14 0.92 -5.42
CA GLY A 18 -5.02 0.54 -6.54
C GLY A 18 -5.37 1.72 -7.44
N ALA A 19 -5.77 2.84 -6.85
CA ALA A 19 -6.10 4.06 -7.58
C ALA A 19 -4.90 4.63 -8.35
N LEU A 20 -3.68 4.57 -7.78
CA LEU A 20 -2.45 4.96 -8.48
C LEU A 20 -2.17 4.08 -9.69
N VAL A 21 -2.39 2.76 -9.56
CA VAL A 21 -2.23 1.84 -10.70
C VAL A 21 -3.26 2.12 -11.78
N ASP A 22 -4.52 2.33 -11.41
CA ASP A 22 -5.57 2.71 -12.37
C ASP A 22 -5.31 4.07 -13.02
N ALA A 23 -4.59 4.98 -12.33
CA ALA A 23 -4.14 6.25 -12.88
C ALA A 23 -2.92 6.16 -13.83
N GLY A 24 -2.41 4.95 -14.07
CA GLY A 24 -1.32 4.67 -14.99
C GLY A 24 0.04 4.45 -14.35
N VAL A 25 0.16 4.46 -13.01
CA VAL A 25 1.44 4.16 -12.34
C VAL A 25 1.73 2.66 -12.42
N PRO A 26 2.87 2.22 -12.98
CA PRO A 26 3.21 0.80 -13.02
C PRO A 26 3.39 0.22 -11.61
N LEU A 27 2.85 -0.98 -11.36
CA LEU A 27 3.00 -1.66 -10.06
C LEU A 27 4.47 -1.78 -9.63
N LYS A 28 5.37 -2.07 -10.59
CA LYS A 28 6.82 -2.17 -10.33
C LYS A 28 7.43 -0.87 -9.82
N GLU A 29 6.92 0.29 -10.24
CA GLU A 29 7.40 1.58 -9.75
C GLU A 29 6.95 1.79 -8.29
N LEU A 30 5.72 1.37 -7.95
CA LEU A 30 5.25 1.38 -6.56
C LEU A 30 6.11 0.45 -5.69
N GLU A 31 6.41 -0.77 -6.14
CA GLU A 31 7.31 -1.69 -5.44
C GLU A 31 8.70 -1.09 -5.25
N ARG A 32 9.26 -0.46 -6.29
CA ARG A 32 10.58 0.19 -6.24
C ARG A 32 10.60 1.32 -5.22
N ARG A 33 9.60 2.21 -5.22
CA ARG A 33 9.54 3.33 -4.27
C ARG A 33 9.29 2.87 -2.85
N LEU A 34 8.37 1.94 -2.64
CA LEU A 34 8.05 1.42 -1.31
C LEU A 34 9.17 0.54 -0.73
N SER A 35 10.10 0.04 -1.55
CA SER A 35 11.32 -0.62 -1.07
C SER A 35 12.26 0.32 -0.29
N LEU A 36 12.07 1.64 -0.41
CA LEU A 36 12.82 2.66 0.33
C LEU A 36 12.33 2.82 1.78
N LEU A 37 11.19 2.21 2.13
CA LEU A 37 10.75 2.11 3.51
C LEU A 37 11.61 1.08 4.26
N PRO A 38 11.92 1.31 5.54
CA PRO A 38 12.57 0.31 6.39
C PRO A 38 11.57 -0.78 6.82
N VAL A 39 10.76 -1.29 5.88
CA VAL A 39 9.77 -2.33 6.06
C VAL A 39 10.07 -3.45 5.07
N LYS A 40 10.26 -4.67 5.57
CA LYS A 40 10.62 -5.84 4.76
C LYS A 40 9.57 -6.92 4.89
N GLY A 41 9.64 -7.92 4.02
CA GLY A 41 8.84 -9.13 4.15
C GLY A 41 7.43 -9.04 3.56
N TYR A 42 7.15 -8.07 2.69
CA TYR A 42 5.91 -8.01 1.93
C TYR A 42 6.17 -8.10 0.42
N LYS A 43 5.11 -8.34 -0.34
CA LYS A 43 5.03 -8.19 -1.80
C LYS A 43 3.71 -7.53 -2.17
N LEU A 44 3.66 -6.83 -3.30
CA LEU A 44 2.41 -6.30 -3.83
C LEU A 44 1.84 -7.24 -4.88
N LYS A 45 0.52 -7.38 -4.90
CA LYS A 45 -0.20 -8.09 -5.96
C LYS A 45 -1.33 -7.20 -6.44
N ALA A 46 -1.33 -6.84 -7.73
CA ALA A 46 -2.45 -6.12 -8.32
C ALA A 46 -3.36 -7.08 -9.08
N VAL A 47 -4.66 -6.98 -8.87
CA VAL A 47 -5.67 -7.72 -9.63
C VAL A 47 -6.80 -6.77 -10.03
N LYS A 48 -7.35 -6.93 -11.23
CA LYS A 48 -8.58 -6.23 -11.60
C LYS A 48 -9.76 -6.89 -10.88
N VAL A 49 -10.61 -6.07 -10.28
CA VAL A 49 -11.81 -6.51 -9.58
C VAL A 49 -13.01 -5.73 -10.11
N LYS A 50 -14.19 -6.34 -10.02
CA LYS A 50 -15.47 -5.65 -10.20
C LYS A 50 -16.25 -5.77 -8.89
N ARG A 51 -16.57 -4.65 -8.25
CA ARG A 51 -17.34 -4.60 -6.99
C ARG A 51 -18.50 -3.63 -7.16
N ALA A 52 -19.72 -4.07 -6.83
CA ALA A 52 -20.93 -3.28 -7.00
C ALA A 52 -21.05 -2.63 -8.40
N GLY A 53 -20.65 -3.34 -9.45
CA GLY A 53 -20.68 -2.85 -10.84
C GLY A 53 -19.45 -2.02 -11.27
N ILE A 54 -18.64 -1.55 -10.34
CA ILE A 54 -17.48 -0.67 -10.62
C ILE A 54 -16.22 -1.52 -10.80
N SER A 55 -15.46 -1.25 -11.86
CA SER A 55 -14.18 -1.90 -12.13
C SER A 55 -13.04 -1.09 -11.52
N ALA A 56 -12.15 -1.75 -10.77
CA ALA A 56 -10.99 -1.13 -10.14
C ALA A 56 -9.81 -2.10 -10.10
N THR A 57 -8.62 -1.58 -9.82
CA THR A 57 -7.46 -2.39 -9.42
C THR A 57 -7.44 -2.52 -7.91
N LYS A 58 -7.46 -3.76 -7.40
CA LYS A 58 -7.18 -4.06 -6.00
C LYS A 58 -5.71 -4.42 -5.85
N VAL A 59 -4.99 -3.71 -4.97
CA VAL A 59 -3.60 -4.03 -4.63
C VAL A 59 -3.56 -4.71 -3.27
N ASP A 60 -3.19 -5.98 -3.22
CA ASP A 60 -3.00 -6.72 -1.98
C ASP A 60 -1.55 -6.60 -1.49
N VAL A 61 -1.36 -6.25 -0.21
CA VAL A 61 -0.06 -6.30 0.48
C VAL A 61 0.10 -7.67 1.13
N VAL A 62 0.81 -8.57 0.46
CA VAL A 62 0.98 -9.96 0.90
C VAL A 62 2.22 -10.07 1.78
N ILE A 63 2.02 -10.39 3.06
CA ILE A 63 3.11 -10.61 4.02
C ILE A 63 3.66 -12.02 3.87
N LYS A 64 4.99 -12.15 3.77
CA LYS A 64 5.68 -13.44 3.74
C LYS A 64 5.53 -14.11 5.10
N ARG A 65 5.21 -15.41 5.12
CA ARG A 65 5.04 -16.18 6.35
C ARG A 65 6.26 -16.11 7.29
N SER A 66 7.47 -16.05 6.75
CA SER A 66 8.71 -15.89 7.52
C SER A 66 8.87 -14.53 8.20
N ALA A 67 8.09 -13.52 7.80
CA ALA A 67 8.08 -12.19 8.40
C ALA A 67 6.98 -12.02 9.46
N ILE A 68 6.13 -13.05 9.65
CA ILE A 68 5.09 -13.08 10.67
C ILE A 68 5.72 -13.70 11.92
N SER A 69 6.19 -12.86 12.84
CA SER A 69 6.57 -13.29 14.19
C SER A 69 5.32 -13.36 15.06
N SER A 70 5.20 -14.37 15.92
CA SER A 70 4.07 -14.59 16.86
C SER A 70 3.80 -13.46 17.86
N GLN A 71 4.56 -12.37 17.78
CA GLN A 71 4.52 -11.21 18.67
C GLN A 71 4.47 -9.88 17.87
N GLN A 72 3.77 -9.82 16.75
CA GLN A 72 3.55 -8.57 16.04
C GLN A 72 2.45 -7.77 16.75
N SER A 73 2.83 -6.98 17.76
CA SER A 73 1.89 -6.04 18.39
C SER A 73 1.51 -4.93 17.40
N ALA A 74 0.30 -4.41 17.55
CA ALA A 74 -0.16 -3.28 16.74
C ALA A 74 0.81 -2.10 16.89
N LYS A 75 1.37 -1.63 15.78
CA LYS A 75 2.25 -0.45 15.76
C LYS A 75 1.45 0.77 16.19
N LYS A 76 1.97 1.53 17.16
CA LYS A 76 1.37 2.81 17.53
C LYS A 76 1.72 3.84 16.46
N TRP A 77 0.98 4.94 16.43
CA TRP A 77 1.26 6.06 15.51
C TRP A 77 2.73 6.50 15.56
N LYS A 78 3.33 6.61 16.75
CA LYS A 78 4.75 6.97 16.92
C LYS A 78 5.71 6.02 16.19
N ASP A 79 5.38 4.73 16.12
CA ASP A 79 6.20 3.75 15.42
C ASP A 79 6.09 3.93 13.90
N VAL A 80 4.88 4.20 13.40
CA VAL A 80 4.62 4.49 11.98
C VAL A 80 5.30 5.79 11.57
N GLU A 81 5.17 6.85 12.37
CA GLU A 81 5.81 8.14 12.13
C GLU A 81 7.34 7.98 12.08
N LYS A 82 7.93 7.21 12.99
CA LYS A 82 9.37 6.91 12.98
C LYS A 82 9.80 6.20 11.71
N ILE A 83 9.02 5.23 11.24
CA ILE A 83 9.27 4.53 9.96
C ILE A 83 9.28 5.51 8.80
N ILE A 84 8.30 6.42 8.75
CA ILE A 84 8.20 7.44 7.68
C ILE A 84 9.40 8.38 7.73
N LYS A 85 9.71 8.96 8.90
CA LYS A 85 10.84 9.92 9.06
C LYS A 85 12.22 9.30 8.79
N THR A 86 12.39 8.00 9.02
CA THR A 86 13.64 7.29 8.77
C THR A 86 13.73 6.76 7.32
N SER A 87 12.63 6.80 6.57
CA SER A 87 12.61 6.31 5.20
C SER A 87 13.32 7.25 4.23
N LYS A 88 13.70 6.71 3.07
CA LYS A 88 14.25 7.50 1.95
C LYS A 88 13.18 7.85 0.90
N LEU A 89 11.91 7.86 1.30
CA LEU A 89 10.83 8.41 0.47
C LEU A 89 10.94 9.94 0.54
N SER A 90 11.70 10.50 -0.40
CA SER A 90 11.80 11.94 -0.63
C SER A 90 10.54 12.48 -1.28
#